data_AF-A0A397TWJ8-F1
#
_entry.id   AF-A0A397TWJ8-F1
#
_cell.length_a   1.000
_cell.length_b   1.000
_cell.length_c   1.000
_cell.angle_alpha   90.00
_cell.angle_beta   90.00
_cell.angle_gamma   90.00
#
_symmetry.space_group_name_H-M   'P 1'
#
loop_
_entity.id
_entity.type
_entity.pdbx_description
1 polymer ?
#
loop_
_entity_poly.entity_id
_entity_poly.type
_entity_poly.pdbx_seq_one_letter_code
_entity_poly.pdbx_strand_id
1 'polypeptide(L)'
;MNQFFQKNILYDDLMHICTDGASTMTGICIGVATQLKKKNPFILEHHCISHKLALAAKDAAKQVEEFKPYEKLYIIFIVIFHEVQNI
;
A
#
# COMPACT_ATOMS: atom_id res chain seq x y z
N MET A 1 -10.53 -5.50 10.97
CA MET A 1 -9.36 -5.86 11.80
C MET A 1 -9.44 -7.29 12.36
N ASN A 2 -10.64 -7.84 12.62
CA ASN A 2 -10.81 -9.20 13.18
C ASN A 2 -10.36 -10.37 12.27
N GLN A 3 -10.16 -10.15 10.96
CA GLN A 3 -9.71 -11.19 10.03
C GLN A 3 -8.22 -11.54 10.15
N PHE A 4 -7.34 -10.59 10.49
CA PHE A 4 -5.92 -10.89 10.73
C PHE A 4 -5.73 -11.89 11.89
N PHE A 5 -6.63 -11.85 12.88
CA PHE A 5 -6.59 -12.74 14.04
C PHE A 5 -7.04 -14.18 13.74
N GLN A 6 -7.73 -14.43 12.61
CA GLN A 6 -8.18 -15.79 12.28
C GLN A 6 -7.03 -16.75 11.94
N LYS A 7 -5.83 -16.23 11.62
CA LYS A 7 -4.66 -17.07 11.28
C LYS A 7 -3.62 -17.23 12.41
N ASN A 8 -3.90 -16.78 13.63
CA ASN A 8 -2.99 -16.93 14.78
C ASN A 8 -1.55 -16.42 14.50
N ILE A 9 -1.43 -15.38 13.68
CA ILE A 9 -0.14 -14.79 13.34
C ILE A 9 0.31 -13.98 14.56
N LEU A 10 1.44 -14.36 15.17
CA LEU A 10 2.01 -13.62 16.29
C LEU A 10 2.57 -12.29 15.78
N TYR A 11 2.42 -11.22 16.57
CA TYR A 11 2.97 -9.91 16.23
C TYR A 11 4.50 -9.92 16.10
N ASP A 12 5.15 -10.83 16.83
CA ASP A 12 6.61 -10.98 16.82
C ASP A 12 7.13 -11.56 15.50
N ASP A 13 6.30 -12.29 14.75
CA ASP A 13 6.66 -12.84 13.43
C ASP A 13 6.39 -11.86 12.28
N LEU A 14 5.66 -10.77 12.56
CA LEU A 14 5.37 -9.75 11.57
C LEU A 14 6.57 -8.80 11.44
N MET A 15 7.25 -8.84 10.30
CA MET A 15 8.44 -8.00 10.05
C MET A 15 8.11 -6.75 9.23
N HIS A 16 7.25 -6.87 8.21
CA HIS A 16 6.94 -5.79 7.28
C HIS A 16 5.44 -5.70 6.97
N ILE A 17 4.98 -4.47 6.77
CA ILE A 17 3.65 -4.18 6.22
C ILE A 17 3.77 -3.24 5.03
N CYS A 18 2.97 -3.53 4.01
CA CYS A 18 2.88 -2.73 2.80
C CYS A 18 1.43 -2.25 2.64
N THR A 19 1.20 -0.94 2.70
CA THR A 19 -0.16 -0.36 2.68
C THR A 19 -0.35 0.55 1.48
N ASP A 20 -1.60 0.91 1.14
CA ASP A 20 -1.93 1.86 0.07
C ASP A 20 -1.64 3.33 0.45
N GLY A 21 -1.12 3.58 1.65
CA GLY A 21 -0.77 4.92 2.12
C GLY A 21 -1.95 5.74 2.63
N ALA A 22 -3.16 5.19 2.67
CA ALA A 22 -4.32 5.88 3.23
C ALA A 22 -4.08 6.27 4.69
N SER A 23 -4.64 7.40 5.14
CA SER A 23 -4.46 7.89 6.51
C SER A 23 -4.98 6.91 7.58
N THR A 24 -5.95 6.07 7.24
CA THR A 24 -6.43 4.97 8.07
C THR A 24 -5.39 3.85 8.26
N MET A 25 -4.43 3.73 7.35
CA MET A 25 -3.35 2.74 7.41
C MET A 25 -2.07 3.34 8.02
N THR A 26 -1.69 4.56 7.61
CA THR A 26 -0.39 5.20 7.94
C THR A 26 -0.49 6.30 9.00
N GLY A 27 -1.69 6.60 9.48
CA GLY A 27 -1.94 7.69 10.44
C GLY A 27 -1.18 7.52 11.76
N ILE A 28 -0.60 8.62 12.25
CA ILE A 28 0.30 8.65 13.42
C ILE A 28 -0.40 8.23 14.73
N CYS A 29 -1.72 8.48 14.86
CA CYS A 29 -2.45 8.19 16.10
C CYS A 29 -3.17 6.83 16.06
N ILE A 30 -3.96 6.62 15.00
CA ILE A 30 -4.93 5.51 14.87
C ILE A 30 -4.71 4.65 13.63
N GLY A 31 -3.65 4.92 12.86
CA GLY A 31 -3.33 4.14 11.67
C GLY A 31 -3.00 2.69 12.01
N VAL A 32 -3.38 1.76 11.14
CA VAL A 32 -3.08 0.32 11.32
C VAL A 32 -1.58 0.08 11.56
N ALA A 33 -0.71 0.74 10.79
CA ALA A 33 0.74 0.64 10.96
C ALA A 33 1.21 1.08 12.35
N THR A 34 0.70 2.21 12.83
CA THR A 34 0.97 2.72 14.18
C THR A 34 0.51 1.72 15.25
N GLN A 35 -0.69 1.16 15.10
CA GLN A 35 -1.24 0.22 16.07
C GLN A 35 -0.45 -1.10 16.10
N LEU A 36 0.05 -1.54 14.95
CA LEU A 36 0.94 -2.70 14.83
C LEU A 36 2.31 -2.42 15.46
N LYS A 37 2.90 -1.25 15.20
CA LYS A 37 4.17 -0.81 15.81
C LYS A 37 4.11 -0.71 17.33
N LYS A 38 2.94 -0.37 17.90
CA LYS A 38 2.72 -0.42 19.37
C LYS A 38 2.79 -1.83 19.94
N LYS A 39 2.54 -2.87 19.12
CA LYS A 39 2.62 -4.28 19.52
C LYS A 39 4.00 -4.86 19.26
N ASN A 40 4.58 -4.58 18.10
CA ASN A 40 5.95 -4.91 17.75
C ASN A 40 6.64 -3.69 17.09
N PRO A 41 7.53 -2.98 17.82
CA PRO A 41 8.17 -1.76 17.33
C PRO A 41 9.16 -2.00 16.19
N PHE A 42 9.54 -3.26 15.92
CA PHE A 42 10.45 -3.62 14.84
C PHE A 42 9.76 -3.76 13.48
N ILE A 43 8.42 -3.66 13.42
CA ILE A 43 7.68 -3.70 12.16
C ILE A 43 8.05 -2.51 11.29
N LEU A 44 8.52 -2.81 10.08
CA LEU A 44 8.79 -1.84 9.06
C LEU A 44 7.53 -1.58 8.22
N GLU A 45 7.21 -0.31 8.02
CA GLU A 45 6.06 0.14 7.25
C GLU A 45 6.55 0.70 5.91
N HIS A 46 6.00 0.15 4.83
CA HIS A 46 6.23 0.65 3.49
C HIS A 46 4.92 1.03 2.82
N HIS A 47 4.97 2.09 2.01
CA HIS A 47 3.90 2.42 1.08
C HIS A 47 4.07 1.59 -0.19
N CYS A 48 2.98 0.98 -0.66
CA CYS A 48 2.94 0.10 -1.81
C CYS A 48 3.57 0.75 -3.04
N ILE A 49 4.58 0.10 -3.60
CA ILE A 49 5.32 0.58 -4.78
C ILE A 49 4.36 0.71 -5.97
N SER A 50 3.46 -0.25 -6.16
CA SER A 50 2.46 -0.20 -7.23
C SER A 50 1.53 1.00 -7.08
N HIS A 51 1.10 1.32 -5.85
CA HIS A 51 0.27 2.49 -5.59
C HIS A 51 1.06 3.80 -5.80
N LYS A 52 2.33 3.87 -5.35
CA LYS A 52 3.19 5.03 -5.59
C LYS A 52 3.46 5.26 -7.08
N LEU A 53 3.68 4.20 -7.85
CA LEU A 53 3.83 4.27 -9.30
C LEU A 53 2.55 4.80 -9.96
N ALA A 54 1.38 4.33 -9.52
CA ALA A 54 0.08 4.82 -9.97
C ALA A 54 -0.06 6.33 -9.79
N LEU A 55 0.28 6.79 -8.59
CA LEU A 55 0.15 8.19 -8.21
C LEU A 55 1.13 9.05 -9.01
N ALA A 56 2.38 8.61 -9.17
CA ALA A 56 3.37 9.30 -9.98
C ALA A 56 2.95 9.41 -11.46
N ALA A 57 2.42 8.34 -12.06
CA ALA A 57 1.93 8.36 -13.43
C ALA A 57 0.74 9.32 -13.59
N LYS A 58 -0.20 9.29 -12.63
CA LYS A 58 -1.35 10.20 -12.61
C LYS A 58 -0.92 11.66 -12.46
N ASP A 59 0.04 11.94 -11.59
CA ASP A 59 0.54 13.30 -11.36
C ASP A 59 1.37 13.82 -12.53
N ALA A 60 2.07 12.95 -13.26
CA ALA A 60 2.72 13.28 -14.52
C ALA A 60 1.69 13.61 -15.62
N ALA A 61 0.64 12.80 -15.77
CA ALA A 61 -0.43 13.01 -16.75
C ALA A 61 -1.25 14.31 -16.50
N LYS A 62 -1.32 14.77 -15.24
CA LYS A 62 -1.90 16.09 -14.92
C LYS A 62 -1.06 17.27 -15.40
N GLN A 63 0.26 17.11 -15.41
CA GLN A 63 1.20 18.19 -15.73
C GLN A 63 1.56 18.27 -17.21
N VAL A 64 1.45 17.15 -17.93
CA VAL A 64 1.85 17.03 -19.34
C VAL A 64 0.71 16.35 -20.09
N GLU A 65 0.02 17.10 -20.95
CA GLU A 65 -1.22 16.65 -21.59
C GLU A 65 -1.02 15.45 -22.52
N GLU A 66 0.17 15.32 -23.11
CA GLU A 66 0.59 14.22 -23.95
C GLU A 66 0.63 12.88 -23.20
N PHE A 67 0.72 12.91 -21.87
CA PHE A 67 0.67 11.71 -21.03
C PHE A 67 -0.76 11.26 -20.66
N LYS A 68 -1.80 12.09 -20.88
CA LYS A 68 -3.20 11.74 -20.60
C LYS A 68 -3.67 10.42 -21.27
N PRO A 69 -3.32 10.11 -22.53
CA PRO A 69 -3.71 8.85 -23.16
C PRO A 69 -3.09 7.62 -22.48
N TYR A 70 -1.93 7.79 -21.85
CA TYR A 70 -1.17 6.70 -21.21
C TYR A 70 -1.58 6.46 -19.75
N GLU A 71 -2.36 7.36 -19.14
CA GLU A 71 -2.86 7.19 -17.76
C GLU A 71 -3.56 5.84 -17.57
N LYS A 72 -4.36 5.42 -18.58
CA LYS A 72 -5.06 4.12 -18.56
C LYS A 72 -4.13 2.91 -18.70
N LEU A 73 -3.03 3.04 -19.46
CA LEU A 73 -2.04 1.97 -19.64
C LEU A 73 -1.29 1.66 -18.33
N TYR A 74 -0.95 2.70 -17.56
CA TYR A 74 -0.31 2.52 -16.25
C TYR A 74 -1.26 1.88 -15.23
N ILE A 75 -2.54 2.28 -15.21
CA ILE A 75 -3.56 1.67 -14.35
C ILE A 75 -3.71 0.18 -14.65
N ILE A 76 -3.71 -0.23 -15.93
CA ILE A 76 -3.77 -1.66 -16.32
C ILE A 76 -2.55 -2.43 -15.79
N PHE A 77 -1.34 -1.89 -15.89
CA PHE A 77 -0.14 -2.52 -15.31
C PHE A 77 -0.30 -2.75 -13.80
N ILE A 78 -0.85 -1.77 -13.08
CA ILE A 78 -1.08 -1.88 -11.63
C ILE A 78 -2.16 -2.91 -11.29
N VAL A 79 -3.25 -3.00 -12.08
CA VAL A 79 -4.27 -4.04 -11.91
C VAL A 79 -3.67 -5.43 -12.13
N ILE A 80 -2.84 -5.61 -13.16
CA ILE A 80 -2.14 -6.88 -13.40
C ILE A 80 -1.20 -7.21 -12.24
N PHE A 81 -0.43 -6.24 -11.73
CA PHE A 81 0.39 -6.46 -10.52
C PHE A 81 -0.46 -6.80 -9.29
N HIS A 82 -1.65 -6.23 -9.13
CA HIS A 82 -2.57 -6.55 -8.04
C HIS A 82 -3.15 -7.97 -8.16
N GLU A 83 -3.44 -8.46 -9.37
CA GLU A 83 -3.82 -9.87 -9.58
C GLU A 83 -2.65 -10.83 -9.28
N VAL A 84 -1.42 -10.46 -9.64
CA VAL A 84 -0.23 -11.27 -9.33
C VAL A 84 0.09 -11.31 -7.83
N GLN A 85 -0.28 -10.28 -7.06
CA GLN A 85 -0.17 -10.28 -5.59
C GLN A 85 -1.27 -11.08 -4.87
N ASN A 86 -2.29 -11.56 -5.60
CA ASN A 86 -3.34 -12.45 -5.07
C ASN A 86 -3.03 -13.95 -5.27
N ILE A 87 -1.80 -14.29 -5.69
CA ILE A 87 -1.25 -15.66 -5.76
C ILE A 87 -0.48 -15.95 -4.46
#